data_AF-A0A938ISE0-F1
#
_entry.id   AF-A0A938ISE0-F1
#
_cell.length_a   1.000
_cell.length_b   1.000
_cell.length_c   1.000
_cell.angle_alpha   90.00
_cell.angle_beta   90.00
_cell.angle_gamma   90.00
#
_symmetry.space_group_name_H-M   'P 1'
#
loop_
_entity.id
_entity.type
_entity.pdbx_description
1 polymer ?
#
loop_
_entity_poly.entity_id
_entity_poly.type
_entity_poly.pdbx_seq_one_letter_code
_entity_poly.pdbx_strand_id
1 'polypeptide(L)'
;MPYWTDDITRVRIGPPAIDLEGGRPAAAPDACEVTWESLQAERWHQVYVNGRLAGVTARPEDRRLIVPAPAGACGAADVLYVEVVAVDAADRWTDFSAELTGFAPECGPAARLTWQAGLYLDENLASFDVFADGRTGSVDYAAPINDAPIPALAGGQAPWGYGCGGYGAGGYGRSAALYEYSTGVLEPGAWRFAVVALDAAGNRLTPAAEIALNLAPVPRPPGDFRVASYDPVARQAMLAWQPSPDV
;
A
#
# COMPACT_ATOMS: atom_id res chain seq x y z
N MET A 1 -16.33 -20.32 10.41
CA MET A 1 -15.50 -19.11 10.31
C MET A 1 -16.46 -17.95 10.16
N PRO A 2 -16.39 -16.94 11.04
CA PRO A 2 -17.39 -15.88 11.08
C PRO A 2 -17.11 -14.72 10.10
N TYR A 3 -15.91 -14.69 9.50
CA TYR A 3 -15.52 -13.74 8.45
C TYR A 3 -14.64 -14.41 7.38
N TRP A 4 -14.44 -13.72 6.26
CA TRP A 4 -13.62 -14.14 5.12
C TRP A 4 -12.76 -12.98 4.61
N THR A 5 -11.48 -13.27 4.36
CA THR A 5 -10.52 -12.35 3.74
C THR A 5 -10.19 -12.73 2.30
N ASP A 6 -10.43 -14.00 1.93
CA ASP A 6 -10.21 -14.51 0.58
C ASP A 6 -11.12 -13.81 -0.44
N ASP A 7 -10.61 -13.71 -1.67
CA ASP A 7 -11.30 -13.08 -2.81
C ASP A 7 -11.67 -11.60 -2.61
N ILE A 8 -11.04 -10.92 -1.65
CA ILE A 8 -11.04 -9.47 -1.50
C ILE A 8 -9.70 -8.96 -2.02
N THR A 9 -9.73 -8.14 -3.06
CA THR A 9 -8.52 -7.64 -3.72
C THR A 9 -8.63 -6.16 -4.02
N ARG A 10 -7.53 -5.54 -4.47
CA ARG A 10 -7.47 -4.13 -4.86
C ARG A 10 -8.09 -3.17 -3.83
N VAL A 11 -7.82 -3.40 -2.54
CA VAL A 11 -8.16 -2.42 -1.50
C VAL A 11 -7.37 -1.14 -1.77
N ARG A 12 -8.07 -0.01 -1.97
CA ARG A 12 -7.48 1.30 -2.22
C ARG A 12 -8.07 2.32 -1.26
N ILE A 13 -7.21 3.23 -0.82
CA ILE A 13 -7.56 4.36 0.03
C ILE A 13 -7.37 5.63 -0.78
N GLY A 14 -8.36 6.50 -0.79
CA GLY A 14 -8.30 7.81 -1.43
C GLY A 14 -8.87 8.91 -0.52
N PRO A 15 -8.58 10.18 -0.83
CA PRO A 15 -9.33 11.27 -0.21
C PRO A 15 -10.82 11.12 -0.59
N PRO A 16 -11.76 11.39 0.33
CA PRO A 16 -13.17 11.39 -0.01
C PRO A 16 -13.40 12.47 -1.05
N ALA A 17 -13.88 12.08 -2.24
CA ALA A 17 -14.27 13.01 -3.27
C ALA A 17 -15.57 13.70 -2.83
N ILE A 18 -15.46 14.86 -2.18
CA ILE A 18 -16.61 15.75 -1.97
C ILE A 18 -16.75 16.58 -3.24
N ASP A 19 -17.79 16.28 -4.01
CA ASP A 19 -18.21 17.12 -5.12
C ASP A 19 -18.83 18.39 -4.51
N LEU A 20 -18.01 19.42 -4.37
CA LEU A 20 -18.49 20.77 -4.08
C LEU A 20 -18.92 21.34 -5.43
N GLU A 21 -20.22 21.56 -5.65
CA GLU A 21 -20.74 22.19 -6.87
C GLU A 21 -19.85 23.38 -7.29
N GLY A 22 -19.12 23.21 -8.40
CA GLY A 22 -18.30 24.27 -9.01
C GLY A 22 -16.90 24.50 -8.44
N GLY A 23 -16.37 23.64 -7.55
CA GLY A 23 -15.05 23.80 -6.93
C GLY A 23 -14.13 22.58 -7.08
N ARG A 24 -12.81 22.80 -6.95
CA ARG A 24 -11.82 21.71 -6.86
C ARG A 24 -12.15 20.87 -5.61
N PRO A 25 -12.23 19.53 -5.71
CA PRO A 25 -12.62 18.69 -4.57
C PRO A 25 -11.67 18.95 -3.39
N ALA A 26 -12.24 19.33 -2.26
CA ALA A 26 -11.51 19.46 -1.00
C ALA A 26 -11.59 18.12 -0.27
N ALA A 27 -10.44 17.57 0.12
CA ALA A 27 -10.42 16.40 1.00
C ALA A 27 -11.05 16.79 2.34
N ALA A 28 -12.03 16.01 2.81
CA ALA A 28 -12.49 16.16 4.19
C ALA A 28 -11.31 15.80 5.12
N PRO A 29 -10.96 16.66 6.09
CA PRO A 29 -10.07 16.24 7.16
C PRO A 29 -10.73 15.05 7.88
N ASP A 30 -9.92 14.06 8.21
CA ASP A 30 -10.29 12.94 9.11
C ASP A 30 -11.23 11.87 8.53
N ALA A 31 -11.38 11.80 7.22
CA ALA A 31 -12.05 10.69 6.56
C ALA A 31 -11.27 10.23 5.33
N CYS A 32 -11.34 8.94 5.04
CA CYS A 32 -10.85 8.39 3.78
C CYS A 32 -11.94 7.56 3.10
N GLU A 33 -11.84 7.50 1.79
CA GLU A 33 -12.62 6.60 0.98
C GLU A 33 -11.85 5.31 0.79
N VAL A 34 -12.47 4.20 1.18
CA VAL A 34 -11.96 2.86 0.95
C VAL A 34 -12.75 2.22 -0.18
N THR A 35 -12.06 1.70 -1.18
CA THR A 35 -12.64 0.94 -2.30
C THR A 35 -11.96 -0.41 -2.41
N TRP A 36 -12.67 -1.44 -2.88
CA TRP A 36 -12.11 -2.79 -3.03
C TRP A 36 -12.84 -3.57 -4.12
N GLU A 37 -12.26 -4.67 -4.56
CA GLU A 37 -12.93 -5.69 -5.37
C GLU A 37 -13.23 -6.90 -4.49
N SER A 38 -14.39 -7.54 -4.65
CA SER A 38 -14.71 -8.75 -3.92
C SER A 38 -15.69 -9.66 -4.66
N LEU A 39 -15.35 -10.96 -4.73
CA LEU A 39 -16.23 -12.02 -5.26
C LEU A 39 -17.34 -12.43 -4.26
N GLN A 40 -17.30 -11.93 -3.03
CA GLN A 40 -18.28 -12.21 -1.98
C GLN A 40 -19.54 -11.34 -2.19
N ALA A 41 -20.32 -11.61 -3.24
CA ALA A 41 -21.43 -10.75 -3.69
C ALA A 41 -22.60 -10.65 -2.70
N GLU A 42 -22.88 -11.71 -1.94
CA GLU A 42 -24.03 -11.81 -1.02
C GLU A 42 -23.66 -11.49 0.44
N ARG A 43 -22.46 -10.94 0.67
CA ARG A 43 -21.92 -10.66 2.00
C ARG A 43 -21.71 -9.19 2.25
N TRP A 44 -21.86 -8.80 3.51
CA TRP A 44 -21.52 -7.45 3.97
C TRP A 44 -20.01 -7.36 4.12
N HIS A 45 -19.47 -6.16 3.99
CA HIS A 45 -18.05 -5.91 4.22
C HIS A 45 -17.87 -5.01 5.42
N GLN A 46 -16.91 -5.37 6.26
CA GLN A 46 -16.44 -4.55 7.35
C GLN A 46 -15.07 -3.98 6.98
N VAL A 47 -14.89 -2.69 7.24
CA VAL A 47 -13.64 -1.99 6.98
C VAL A 47 -13.01 -1.66 8.33
N TYR A 48 -11.77 -2.08 8.48
CA TYR A 48 -10.94 -1.87 9.66
C TYR A 48 -9.86 -0.86 9.33
N VAL A 49 -9.71 0.17 10.16
CA VAL A 49 -8.64 1.16 10.04
C VAL A 49 -7.74 1.03 11.27
N ASN A 50 -6.45 0.76 11.08
CA ASN A 50 -5.47 0.58 12.16
C ASN A 50 -5.93 -0.41 13.24
N GLY A 51 -6.51 -1.54 12.81
CA GLY A 51 -6.95 -2.63 13.68
C GLY A 51 -8.26 -2.37 14.39
N ARG A 52 -8.99 -1.30 14.04
CA ARG A 52 -10.28 -0.96 14.65
C ARG A 52 -11.38 -0.96 13.61
N LEU A 53 -12.53 -1.51 13.95
CA LEU A 53 -13.72 -1.45 13.09
C LEU A 53 -14.09 0.01 12.85
N ALA A 54 -13.98 0.44 11.59
CA ALA A 54 -14.19 1.83 11.17
C ALA A 54 -15.53 2.01 10.44
N GLY A 55 -16.04 0.95 9.81
CA GLY A 55 -17.36 0.98 9.19
C GLY A 55 -17.81 -0.37 8.64
N VAL A 56 -19.09 -0.44 8.30
CA VAL A 56 -19.76 -1.62 7.73
C VAL A 56 -20.55 -1.15 6.52
N THR A 57 -20.55 -1.91 5.43
CA THR A 57 -21.38 -1.60 4.28
C THR A 57 -22.87 -1.61 4.62
N ALA A 58 -23.65 -0.79 3.92
CA ALA A 58 -25.10 -0.78 4.09
C ALA A 58 -25.73 -1.99 3.37
N ARG A 59 -25.16 -2.36 2.22
CA ARG A 59 -25.63 -3.44 1.36
C ARG A 59 -24.50 -4.43 1.03
N PRO A 60 -24.81 -5.70 0.72
CA PRO A 60 -23.83 -6.69 0.31
C PRO A 60 -23.04 -6.33 -0.96
N GLU A 61 -23.67 -5.61 -1.88
CA GLU A 61 -23.07 -5.21 -3.16
C GLU A 61 -22.13 -4.00 -3.07
N ASP A 62 -22.10 -3.30 -1.93
CA ASP A 62 -21.26 -2.11 -1.77
C ASP A 62 -19.77 -2.50 -1.85
N ARG A 63 -18.99 -1.76 -2.64
CA ARG A 63 -17.54 -1.95 -2.83
C ARG A 63 -16.73 -0.69 -2.51
N ARG A 64 -17.37 0.21 -1.78
CA ARG A 64 -16.89 1.54 -1.43
C ARG A 64 -17.50 1.94 -0.10
N LEU A 65 -16.69 2.49 0.79
CA LEU A 65 -17.12 3.00 2.08
C LEU A 65 -16.29 4.22 2.48
N ILE A 66 -16.95 5.27 2.97
CA ILE A 66 -16.26 6.38 3.63
C ILE A 66 -16.11 6.01 5.10
N VAL A 67 -14.88 5.99 5.60
CA VAL A 67 -14.56 5.64 6.98
C VAL A 67 -13.77 6.75 7.67
N PRO A 68 -13.88 6.88 8.99
CA PRO A 68 -13.02 7.77 9.76
C PRO A 68 -11.55 7.39 9.57
N ALA A 69 -10.72 8.38 9.28
CA ALA A 69 -9.27 8.24 9.20
C ALA A 69 -8.66 9.02 10.38
N PRO A 70 -7.95 8.37 11.31
CA PRO A 70 -7.30 9.09 12.40
C PRO A 70 -6.35 10.16 11.88
N ALA A 71 -6.42 11.37 12.44
CA ALA A 71 -5.37 12.37 12.26
C ALA A 71 -4.16 11.99 13.14
N GLY A 72 -2.96 12.04 12.56
CA GLY A 72 -1.70 12.04 13.30
C GLY A 72 -1.49 13.36 14.06
N ALA A 73 -0.55 13.36 15.00
CA ALA A 73 -0.23 14.52 15.84
C ALA A 73 0.20 15.79 15.07
N CYS A 74 0.51 15.66 13.79
CA CYS A 74 0.95 16.74 12.90
C CYS A 74 0.03 16.98 11.68
N GLY A 75 -1.13 16.30 11.57
CA GLY A 75 -1.99 16.34 10.37
C GLY A 75 -2.64 14.99 10.05
N ALA A 76 -2.89 14.68 8.77
CA ALA A 76 -3.30 13.34 8.35
C ALA A 76 -2.34 12.28 8.91
N ALA A 77 -2.82 11.11 9.35
CA ALA A 77 -1.91 10.04 9.77
C ALA A 77 -0.90 9.74 8.65
N ASP A 78 0.38 9.68 9.00
CA ASP A 78 1.47 9.45 8.03
C ASP A 78 1.32 8.10 7.30
N VAL A 79 0.63 7.13 7.92
CA VAL A 79 0.23 5.85 7.32
C VAL A 79 -1.12 5.40 7.90
N LEU A 80 -2.06 5.00 7.04
CA LEU A 80 -3.30 4.32 7.40
C LEU A 80 -3.22 2.87 6.92
N TYR A 81 -3.46 1.91 7.82
CA TYR A 81 -3.66 0.53 7.43
C TYR A 81 -5.15 0.25 7.33
N VAL A 82 -5.56 -0.33 6.20
CA VAL A 82 -6.95 -0.71 5.97
C VAL A 82 -7.04 -2.18 5.63
N GLU A 83 -7.84 -2.90 6.40
CA GLU A 83 -8.25 -4.27 6.10
C GLU A 83 -9.75 -4.30 5.82
N VAL A 84 -10.15 -5.08 4.82
CA VAL A 84 -11.56 -5.29 4.47
C VAL A 84 -11.84 -6.77 4.55
N VAL A 85 -12.89 -7.13 5.30
CA VAL A 85 -13.34 -8.52 5.43
C VAL A 85 -14.80 -8.64 5.02
N ALA A 86 -15.18 -9.79 4.49
CA ALA A 86 -16.57 -10.14 4.23
C ALA A 86 -17.16 -10.90 5.44
N VAL A 87 -18.42 -10.64 5.75
CA VAL A 87 -19.16 -11.24 6.86
C VAL A 87 -20.59 -11.56 6.46
N ASP A 88 -21.19 -12.54 7.13
CA ASP A 88 -22.60 -12.85 6.94
C ASP A 88 -23.49 -11.75 7.57
N ALA A 89 -24.76 -11.67 7.13
CA ALA A 89 -25.70 -10.63 7.55
C ALA A 89 -25.87 -10.53 9.08
N ALA A 90 -25.82 -11.67 9.77
CA ALA A 90 -25.98 -11.77 11.21
C ALA A 90 -24.79 -11.18 11.98
N ASP A 91 -23.60 -11.26 11.39
CA ASP A 91 -22.32 -10.89 12.00
C ASP A 91 -21.85 -9.50 11.59
N ARG A 92 -22.63 -8.78 10.76
CA ARG A 92 -22.25 -7.47 10.23
C ARG A 92 -21.92 -6.42 11.30
N TRP A 93 -22.45 -6.57 12.51
CA TRP A 93 -22.19 -5.68 13.64
C TRP A 93 -21.28 -6.27 14.71
N THR A 94 -20.76 -7.48 14.48
CA THR A 94 -19.77 -8.12 15.36
C THR A 94 -18.39 -7.59 15.00
N ASP A 95 -17.64 -7.09 15.99
CA ASP A 95 -16.28 -6.60 15.80
C ASP A 95 -15.28 -7.77 15.87
N PHE A 96 -14.63 -8.07 14.75
CA PHE A 96 -13.64 -9.15 14.62
C PHE A 96 -12.20 -8.65 14.77
N SER A 97 -11.95 -7.40 15.14
CA SER A 97 -10.60 -6.81 15.22
C SER A 97 -9.58 -7.65 16.02
N ALA A 98 -10.02 -8.35 17.06
CA ALA A 98 -9.16 -9.20 17.88
C ALA A 98 -8.76 -10.52 17.20
N GLU A 99 -9.47 -10.93 16.15
CA GLU A 99 -9.25 -12.17 15.40
C GLU A 99 -8.45 -11.93 14.11
N LEU A 100 -8.40 -10.68 13.63
CA LEU A 100 -7.71 -10.32 12.40
C LEU A 100 -6.19 -10.44 12.54
N THR A 101 -5.59 -11.19 11.62
CA THR A 101 -4.14 -11.37 11.55
C THR A 101 -3.47 -10.42 10.56
N GLY A 102 -4.22 -9.66 9.76
CA GLY A 102 -3.66 -8.65 8.84
C GLY A 102 -2.91 -7.51 9.57
N PHE A 103 -3.13 -7.38 10.88
CA PHE A 103 -2.43 -6.46 11.78
C PHE A 103 -1.34 -7.13 12.63
N ALA A 104 -0.96 -8.38 12.32
CA ALA A 104 0.05 -9.09 13.08
C ALA A 104 1.45 -8.40 12.95
N PRO A 105 2.35 -8.56 13.93
CA PRO A 105 3.68 -7.93 13.93
C PRO A 105 4.54 -8.19 12.68
N GLU A 106 4.28 -9.32 12.01
CA GLU A 106 4.91 -9.76 10.77
C GLU A 106 4.36 -9.07 9.50
N CYS A 107 3.20 -8.42 9.58
CA CYS A 107 2.59 -7.67 8.48
C CYS A 107 3.26 -6.29 8.36
N GLY A 108 4.34 -6.19 7.59
CA GLY A 108 4.93 -4.88 7.28
C GLY A 108 4.32 -4.20 6.05
N PRO A 109 4.89 -3.07 5.60
CA PRO A 109 4.38 -2.34 4.45
C PRO A 109 4.80 -2.99 3.12
N ALA A 110 4.02 -2.73 2.07
CA ALA A 110 4.49 -2.94 0.70
C ALA A 110 5.40 -1.78 0.28
N ALA A 111 6.52 -2.09 -0.37
CA ALA A 111 7.37 -1.10 -1.02
C ALA A 111 6.91 -0.82 -2.46
N ARG A 112 6.89 0.46 -2.84
CA ARG A 112 6.71 0.91 -4.23
C ARG A 112 8.04 1.41 -4.77
N LEU A 113 8.52 0.76 -5.81
CA LEU A 113 9.75 1.10 -6.53
C LEU A 113 9.38 1.85 -7.81
N THR A 114 10.09 2.93 -8.09
CA THR A 114 9.98 3.65 -9.36
C THR A 114 11.35 3.86 -9.96
N TRP A 115 11.46 3.70 -11.28
CA TRP A 115 12.72 3.90 -12.00
C TRP A 115 12.46 4.44 -13.40
N GLN A 116 13.49 5.05 -13.97
CA GLN A 116 13.47 5.50 -15.36
C GLN A 116 14.25 4.51 -16.22
N ALA A 117 13.69 4.16 -17.37
CA ALA A 117 14.35 3.30 -18.33
C ALA A 117 13.95 3.66 -19.77
N GLY A 118 14.75 3.20 -20.73
CA GLY A 118 14.55 3.46 -22.15
C GLY A 118 15.54 2.71 -23.03
N LEU A 119 15.35 2.76 -24.35
CA LEU A 119 16.27 2.16 -25.34
C LEU A 119 17.71 2.71 -25.29
N TYR A 120 17.98 3.72 -24.46
CA TYR A 120 19.35 4.14 -24.18
C TYR A 120 20.14 3.11 -23.35
N LEU A 121 19.45 2.19 -22.66
CA LEU A 121 20.07 1.08 -21.94
C LEU A 121 20.52 -0.02 -22.91
N ASP A 122 19.65 -0.40 -23.83
CA ASP A 122 19.93 -1.34 -24.92
C ASP A 122 18.86 -1.17 -26.01
N GLU A 123 19.23 -1.35 -27.28
CA GLU A 123 18.30 -1.25 -28.40
C GLU A 123 17.32 -2.43 -28.50
N ASN A 124 17.67 -3.56 -27.90
CA ASN A 124 16.87 -4.77 -27.78
C ASN A 124 16.23 -4.91 -26.40
N LEU A 125 16.16 -3.83 -25.60
CA LEU A 125 15.52 -3.84 -24.29
C LEU A 125 14.07 -4.37 -24.38
N ALA A 126 13.79 -5.46 -23.66
CA ALA A 126 12.52 -6.16 -23.74
C ALA A 126 11.71 -6.05 -22.44
N SER A 127 12.35 -6.23 -21.29
CA SER A 127 11.65 -6.26 -19.99
C SER A 127 12.57 -5.92 -18.82
N PHE A 128 11.98 -5.87 -17.62
CA PHE A 128 12.68 -5.71 -16.35
C PHE A 128 12.27 -6.81 -15.38
N ASP A 129 13.25 -7.27 -14.60
CA ASP A 129 13.01 -8.08 -13.41
C ASP A 129 13.44 -7.30 -12.17
N VAL A 130 12.69 -7.53 -11.09
CA VAL A 130 12.90 -6.92 -9.79
C VAL A 130 13.38 -8.02 -8.85
N PHE A 131 14.41 -7.73 -8.06
CA PHE A 131 15.00 -8.64 -7.09
C PHE A 131 15.04 -7.99 -5.72
N ALA A 132 15.09 -8.83 -4.69
CA ALA A 132 15.29 -8.41 -3.31
C ALA A 132 16.40 -9.23 -2.65
N ASP A 133 16.99 -8.71 -1.58
CA ASP A 133 18.00 -9.42 -0.80
C ASP A 133 17.43 -10.40 0.22
N GLY A 134 16.11 -10.47 0.39
CA GLY A 134 15.49 -11.27 1.43
C GLY A 134 16.02 -10.93 2.83
N ARG A 135 16.49 -9.69 3.04
CA ARG A 135 17.16 -9.21 4.26
C ARG A 135 18.52 -9.86 4.56
N THR A 136 19.15 -10.51 3.59
CA THR A 136 20.49 -11.10 3.74
C THR A 136 21.62 -10.08 3.56
N GLY A 137 21.30 -8.86 3.06
CA GLY A 137 22.26 -7.81 2.74
C GLY A 137 22.88 -7.92 1.34
N SER A 138 22.59 -9.00 0.60
CA SER A 138 23.02 -9.20 -0.79
C SER A 138 21.84 -9.62 -1.66
N VAL A 139 21.65 -8.93 -2.79
CA VAL A 139 20.54 -9.22 -3.70
C VAL A 139 20.74 -10.57 -4.38
N ASP A 140 19.75 -11.45 -4.24
CA ASP A 140 19.74 -12.71 -4.98
C ASP A 140 19.19 -12.48 -6.39
N TYR A 141 20.08 -12.41 -7.36
CA TYR A 141 19.71 -12.26 -8.75
C TYR A 141 19.16 -13.55 -9.38
N ALA A 142 19.13 -14.70 -8.69
CA ALA A 142 18.57 -15.94 -9.26
C ALA A 142 17.04 -15.98 -9.19
N ALA A 143 16.43 -15.26 -8.25
CA ALA A 143 15.01 -15.35 -7.94
C ALA A 143 14.33 -13.96 -8.01
N PRO A 144 13.75 -13.58 -9.17
CA PRO A 144 12.98 -12.34 -9.25
C PRO A 144 11.73 -12.40 -8.36
N ILE A 145 11.36 -11.26 -7.78
CA ILE A 145 10.21 -11.13 -6.87
C ILE A 145 8.91 -10.77 -7.59
N ASN A 146 8.99 -10.36 -8.86
CA ASN A 146 7.83 -10.13 -9.71
C ASN A 146 7.36 -11.43 -10.35
N ASP A 147 6.05 -11.68 -10.37
CA ASP A 147 5.45 -12.90 -10.94
C ASP A 147 5.75 -13.10 -12.42
N ALA A 148 5.89 -12.00 -13.17
CA ALA A 148 6.25 -11.99 -14.57
C ALA A 148 7.13 -10.77 -14.89
N PRO A 149 8.04 -10.88 -15.88
CA PRO A 149 8.87 -9.75 -16.31
C PRO A 149 8.03 -8.54 -16.71
N ILE A 150 8.43 -7.36 -16.25
CA ILE A 150 7.73 -6.11 -16.52
C ILE A 150 8.09 -5.68 -17.94
N PRO A 151 7.14 -5.64 -18.89
CA PRO A 151 7.44 -5.36 -20.27
C PRO A 151 7.93 -3.92 -20.43
N ALA A 152 9.05 -3.74 -21.10
CA ALA A 152 9.58 -2.42 -21.38
C ALA A 152 8.73 -1.69 -22.44
N LEU A 153 8.13 -2.47 -23.36
CA LEU A 153 7.20 -2.03 -24.38
C LEU A 153 5.78 -2.53 -24.06
N ALA A 154 5.05 -1.83 -23.19
CA ALA A 154 3.68 -2.20 -22.88
C ALA A 154 2.80 -2.15 -24.15
N GLY A 155 2.17 -3.27 -24.52
CA GLY A 155 1.37 -3.37 -25.74
C GLY A 155 2.17 -3.24 -27.05
N GLY A 156 3.50 -3.44 -27.01
CA GLY A 156 4.38 -3.33 -28.18
C GLY A 156 4.66 -1.88 -28.62
N GLN A 157 4.17 -0.90 -27.88
CA GLN A 157 4.48 0.52 -28.14
C GLN A 157 5.64 0.95 -27.27
N ALA A 158 6.61 1.66 -27.87
CA ALA A 158 7.67 2.29 -27.11
C ALA A 158 7.10 3.49 -26.35
N PRO A 159 7.13 3.50 -25.00
CA PRO A 159 6.73 4.66 -24.22
C PRO A 159 7.82 5.75 -24.22
N TRP A 160 8.78 5.66 -25.15
CA TRP A 160 9.98 6.47 -25.24
C TRP A 160 10.12 6.98 -26.67
N GLY A 161 10.39 8.27 -26.82
CA GLY A 161 10.54 8.94 -28.11
C GLY A 161 10.53 10.45 -27.94
N TYR A 162 10.87 11.18 -29.00
CA TYR A 162 10.86 12.64 -28.99
C TYR A 162 9.50 13.17 -28.51
N GLY A 163 9.47 13.84 -27.36
CA GLY A 163 8.25 14.38 -26.76
C GLY A 163 7.44 13.41 -25.86
N CYS A 164 7.87 12.16 -25.67
CA CYS A 164 7.14 11.15 -24.88
C CYS A 164 7.70 10.92 -23.46
N GLY A 165 8.81 11.55 -23.10
CA GLY A 165 9.46 11.42 -21.79
C GLY A 165 10.09 12.71 -21.30
N GLY A 166 10.55 12.72 -20.04
CA GLY A 166 11.25 13.87 -19.46
C GLY A 166 12.50 14.24 -20.26
N TYR A 167 12.65 15.51 -20.64
CA TYR A 167 13.84 15.99 -21.35
C TYR A 167 15.10 15.79 -20.47
N GLY A 168 16.12 15.13 -21.00
CA GLY A 168 17.39 14.90 -20.30
C GLY A 168 17.47 13.66 -19.40
N ALA A 169 16.41 12.84 -19.32
CA ALA A 169 16.40 11.60 -18.53
C ALA A 169 16.94 10.37 -19.31
N GLY A 170 17.05 10.44 -20.63
CA GLY A 170 17.68 9.42 -21.46
C GLY A 170 19.08 9.82 -21.95
N GLY A 171 19.79 8.90 -22.60
CA GLY A 171 21.06 9.21 -23.28
C GLY A 171 20.92 10.33 -24.33
N TYR A 172 22.02 10.88 -24.84
CA TYR A 172 22.01 12.03 -25.77
C TYR A 172 21.02 11.83 -26.94
N GLY A 173 19.94 12.62 -26.99
CA GLY A 173 18.88 12.53 -28.00
C GLY A 173 17.86 11.39 -27.83
N ARG A 174 17.88 10.68 -26.70
CA ARG A 174 16.96 9.57 -26.37
C ARG A 174 16.06 9.93 -25.18
N SER A 175 14.88 9.34 -25.15
CA SER A 175 13.89 9.54 -24.07
C SER A 175 13.85 8.34 -23.12
N ALA A 176 13.32 8.56 -21.92
CA ALA A 176 13.06 7.55 -20.92
C ALA A 176 11.59 7.60 -20.49
N ALA A 177 11.05 6.48 -20.00
CA ALA A 177 9.74 6.44 -19.32
C ALA A 177 9.95 6.06 -17.86
N LEU A 178 8.97 6.44 -17.06
CA LEU A 178 8.84 6.01 -15.67
C LEU A 178 8.17 4.64 -15.63
N TYR A 179 8.78 3.74 -14.87
CA TYR A 179 8.25 2.43 -14.54
C TYR A 179 7.98 2.37 -13.04
N GLU A 180 7.04 1.52 -12.66
CA GLU A 180 6.62 1.32 -11.28
C GLU A 180 6.43 -0.18 -11.01
N TYR A 181 6.83 -0.60 -9.82
CA TYR A 181 6.55 -1.93 -9.28
C TYR A 181 6.19 -1.81 -7.80
N SER A 182 5.11 -2.48 -7.39
CA SER A 182 4.73 -2.61 -5.99
C SER A 182 4.95 -4.05 -5.54
N THR A 183 5.72 -4.22 -4.48
CA THR A 183 5.93 -5.52 -3.82
C THR A 183 4.66 -5.99 -3.12
N GLY A 184 4.62 -7.28 -2.73
CA GLY A 184 3.70 -7.74 -1.69
C GLY A 184 4.02 -7.13 -0.33
N VAL A 185 3.29 -7.54 0.71
CA VAL A 185 3.61 -7.19 2.10
C VAL A 185 4.99 -7.78 2.45
N LEU A 186 5.88 -6.93 2.96
CA LEU A 186 7.22 -7.31 3.38
C LEU A 186 7.38 -7.14 4.88
N GLU A 187 8.24 -7.94 5.50
CA GLU A 187 8.55 -7.75 6.92
C GLU A 187 9.30 -6.43 7.17
N PRO A 188 9.14 -5.82 8.35
CA PRO A 188 9.91 -4.65 8.74
C PRO A 188 11.42 -4.91 8.82
N GLY A 189 12.22 -3.91 8.46
CA GLY A 189 13.68 -3.96 8.52
C GLY A 189 14.39 -3.43 7.28
N ALA A 190 15.70 -3.64 7.23
CA ALA A 190 16.52 -3.23 6.10
C ALA A 190 16.38 -4.20 4.93
N TRP A 191 16.04 -3.64 3.77
CA TRP A 191 15.91 -4.34 2.51
C TRP A 191 16.78 -3.71 1.45
N ARG A 192 17.27 -4.53 0.52
CA ARG A 192 17.89 -4.06 -0.72
C ARG A 192 17.13 -4.61 -1.90
N PHE A 193 16.86 -3.74 -2.87
CA PHE A 193 16.19 -4.09 -4.12
C PHE A 193 17.10 -3.80 -5.29
N ALA A 194 16.97 -4.60 -6.33
CA ALA A 194 17.60 -4.34 -7.62
C ALA A 194 16.57 -4.44 -8.74
N VAL A 195 16.68 -3.55 -9.72
CA VAL A 195 15.99 -3.67 -11.00
C VAL A 195 17.03 -3.98 -12.07
N VAL A 196 16.80 -5.06 -12.81
CA VAL A 196 17.67 -5.52 -13.89
C VAL A 196 16.89 -5.48 -15.19
N ALA A 197 17.46 -4.83 -16.19
CA ALA A 197 16.92 -4.81 -17.53
C ALA A 197 17.32 -6.07 -18.29
N LEU A 198 16.42 -6.61 -19.11
CA LEU A 198 16.65 -7.77 -19.97
C LEU A 198 16.51 -7.40 -21.44
N ASP A 199 17.40 -7.94 -22.27
CA ASP A 199 17.26 -7.87 -23.72
C ASP A 199 16.23 -8.89 -24.26
N ALA A 200 15.93 -8.80 -25.54
CA ALA A 200 14.98 -9.69 -26.23
C ALA A 200 15.44 -11.16 -26.27
N ALA A 201 16.71 -11.44 -26.01
CA ALA A 201 17.25 -12.80 -25.89
C ALA A 201 17.21 -13.32 -24.44
N GLY A 202 16.75 -12.51 -23.48
CA GLY A 202 16.70 -12.83 -22.06
C GLY A 202 18.03 -12.63 -21.32
N ASN A 203 19.01 -11.97 -21.94
CA ASN A 203 20.26 -11.63 -21.26
C ASN A 203 20.04 -10.43 -20.35
N ARG A 204 20.68 -10.48 -19.19
CA ARG A 204 20.64 -9.41 -18.20
C ARG A 204 21.66 -8.32 -18.55
N LEU A 205 21.18 -7.09 -18.57
CA LEU A 205 22.01 -5.92 -18.80
C LEU A 205 22.69 -5.48 -17.49
N THR A 206 23.91 -4.99 -17.60
CA THR A 206 24.70 -4.48 -16.48
C THR A 206 25.04 -3.01 -16.71
N PRO A 207 25.07 -2.16 -15.66
CA PRO A 207 24.81 -2.48 -14.24
C PRO A 207 23.32 -2.53 -13.89
N ALA A 208 22.99 -3.21 -12.79
CA ALA A 208 21.66 -3.15 -12.17
C ALA A 208 21.45 -1.81 -11.44
N ALA A 209 20.20 -1.37 -11.34
CA ALA A 209 19.83 -0.23 -10.49
C ALA A 209 19.46 -0.76 -9.09
N GLU A 210 20.26 -0.43 -8.08
CA GLU A 210 20.05 -0.89 -6.70
C GLU A 210 19.61 0.25 -5.78
N ILE A 211 18.78 -0.09 -4.79
CA ILE A 211 18.40 0.82 -3.70
C ILE A 211 18.29 0.05 -2.38
N ALA A 212 18.71 0.69 -1.29
CA ALA A 212 18.50 0.20 0.06
C ALA A 212 17.38 1.03 0.73
N LEU A 213 16.47 0.34 1.41
CA LEU A 213 15.39 0.98 2.14
C LEU A 213 15.19 0.29 3.49
N ASN A 214 14.81 1.07 4.50
CA ASN A 214 14.48 0.54 5.82
C ASN A 214 12.97 0.64 6.00
N LEU A 215 12.29 -0.50 5.99
CA LEU A 215 10.85 -0.56 6.22
C LEU A 215 10.59 -0.46 7.73
N ALA A 216 9.86 0.59 8.11
CA ALA A 216 9.35 0.70 9.46
C ALA A 216 8.28 -0.37 9.71
N PRO A 217 8.17 -0.88 10.94
CA PRO A 217 7.01 -1.66 11.34
C PRO A 217 5.73 -0.83 11.20
N VAL A 218 4.61 -1.51 10.96
CA VAL A 218 3.31 -0.85 10.95
C VAL A 218 3.06 -0.29 12.35
N PRO A 219 2.80 1.03 12.51
CA PRO A 219 2.57 1.61 13.82
C PRO A 219 1.37 0.98 14.51
N ARG A 220 1.59 0.38 15.67
CA ARG A 220 0.49 -0.20 16.47
C ARG A 220 -0.24 0.86 17.28
N PRO A 221 -1.55 0.69 17.54
CA PRO A 221 -2.26 1.54 18.47
C PRO A 221 -1.65 1.40 19.88
N PRO A 222 -1.67 2.48 20.69
CA PRO A 222 -1.25 2.40 22.08
C PRO A 222 -2.12 1.40 22.84
N GLY A 223 -1.47 0.57 23.66
CA GLY A 223 -2.15 -0.43 24.48
C GLY A 223 -2.88 0.18 25.67
N ASP A 224 -3.83 -0.54 26.25
CA ASP A 224 -4.37 -0.24 27.59
C ASP A 224 -4.90 1.20 27.76
N PHE A 225 -5.58 1.71 26.72
CA PHE A 225 -6.19 3.05 26.72
C PHE A 225 -7.37 3.09 27.70
N ARG A 226 -7.22 3.85 28.79
CA ARG A 226 -8.19 3.90 29.88
C ARG A 226 -8.23 5.27 30.55
N VAL A 227 -9.32 5.52 31.28
CA VAL A 227 -9.38 6.63 32.23
C VAL A 227 -8.62 6.20 33.49
N ALA A 228 -7.51 6.86 33.78
CA ALA A 228 -6.70 6.64 34.98
C ALA A 228 -7.37 7.23 36.22
N SER A 229 -7.99 8.41 36.09
CA SER A 229 -8.76 9.05 37.15
C SER A 229 -9.75 10.08 36.58
N TYR A 230 -10.76 10.46 37.37
CA TYR A 230 -11.70 11.52 37.03
C TYR A 230 -11.95 12.42 38.25
N ASP A 231 -11.76 13.73 38.07
CA ASP A 231 -12.14 14.76 39.03
C ASP A 231 -13.54 15.29 38.67
N PRO A 232 -14.57 15.01 39.49
CA PRO A 232 -15.94 15.45 39.21
C PRO A 232 -16.18 16.94 39.48
N VAL A 233 -15.34 17.59 40.30
CA VAL A 233 -15.47 19.01 40.64
C VAL A 233 -14.85 19.85 39.53
N ALA A 234 -13.63 19.48 39.08
CA ALA A 234 -12.97 20.13 37.96
C ALA A 234 -13.50 19.66 36.59
N ARG A 235 -14.25 18.56 36.54
CA ARG A 235 -14.71 17.87 35.32
C ARG A 235 -13.55 17.48 34.40
N GLN A 236 -12.48 16.95 34.99
CA GLN A 236 -11.27 16.56 34.28
C GLN A 236 -11.04 15.05 34.38
N ALA A 237 -10.79 14.41 33.24
CA ALA A 237 -10.36 13.02 33.19
C ALA A 237 -8.86 12.95 32.90
N MET A 238 -8.13 12.15 33.66
CA MET A 238 -6.77 11.76 33.32
C MET A 238 -6.83 10.46 32.53
N LEU A 239 -6.20 10.45 31.37
CA LEU A 239 -6.12 9.28 30.49
C LEU A 239 -4.75 8.63 30.66
N ALA A 240 -4.71 7.31 30.61
CA ALA A 240 -3.47 6.53 30.57
C ALA A 240 -3.52 5.53 29.42
N TRP A 241 -2.35 5.26 28.86
CA TRP A 241 -2.13 4.26 27.83
C TRP A 241 -0.70 3.75 27.91
N GLN A 242 -0.47 2.56 27.38
CA GLN A 242 0.86 2.03 27.09
C GLN A 242 1.31 2.56 25.73
N PRO A 243 2.54 3.11 25.60
CA PRO A 243 3.08 3.52 24.31
C PRO A 243 3.04 2.38 23.30
N SER A 244 2.90 2.74 22.02
CA SER A 244 3.07 1.76 20.95
C SER A 244 4.46 1.15 21.04
N PRO A 245 4.64 -0.17 20.86
CA PRO A 245 5.95 -0.79 21.03
C PRO A 245 6.87 -0.58 19.82
N ASP A 246 6.41 0.21 18.84
CA ASP A 246 7.12 0.57 17.61
C ASP A 246 7.84 1.93 17.70
N VAL A 247 7.85 2.55 18.89
CA VAL A 247 8.48 3.85 19.21
C VAL A 247 9.67 3.68 20.15
#